data_AF-A0A963UFG6-F1
#
_entry.id   AF-A0A963UFG6-F1
#
_cell.length_a   1.000
_cell.length_b   1.000
_cell.length_c   1.000
_cell.angle_alpha   90.00
_cell.angle_beta   90.00
_cell.angle_gamma   90.00
#
_symmetry.space_group_name_H-M   'P 1'
#
loop_
_entity.id
_entity.type
_entity.pdbx_description
1 polymer ?
#
loop_
_entity_poly.entity_id
_entity_poly.type
_entity_poly.pdbx_seq_one_letter_code
_entity_poly.pdbx_strand_id
1 'polypeptide(L)'
;TPQDEESKRLPFEEAASGAVALETFLPAAMRLYHAGQLTLPQLFRAMALNPAKRLGLPQGRLAVGAPADLVLFDPDAPFVLDRFTLRSKSKNTPFDGQRMEGRVIGTWVDGIRVFGGEA
;
A
#
# COMPACT_ATOMS: atom_id res chain seq x y z
N THR A 1 -14.16 4.14 -2.16
CA THR A 1 -13.78 5.56 -2.04
C THR A 1 -13.42 5.86 -0.59
N PRO A 2 -12.46 6.76 -0.31
CA PRO A 2 -12.26 7.29 1.04
C PRO A 2 -13.57 7.95 1.52
N GLN A 3 -13.95 7.71 2.76
CA GLN A 3 -15.14 8.31 3.38
C GLN A 3 -14.70 9.11 4.60
N ASP A 4 -15.47 10.13 4.98
CA ASP A 4 -15.25 10.84 6.23
C ASP A 4 -15.39 9.89 7.45
N GLU A 5 -14.82 10.26 8.60
CA GLU A 5 -14.90 9.40 9.78
C GLU A 5 -16.32 9.26 10.33
N GLU A 6 -17.16 10.27 10.16
CA GLU A 6 -18.46 10.36 10.81
C GLU A 6 -19.47 9.42 10.15
N SER A 7 -19.45 9.31 8.82
CA SER A 7 -20.20 8.33 8.04
C SER A 7 -19.76 6.87 8.28
N LYS A 8 -18.64 6.65 8.97
CA LYS A 8 -18.14 5.33 9.39
C LYS A 8 -18.44 4.98 10.85
N ARG A 9 -18.92 5.94 11.67
CA ARG A 9 -19.27 5.73 13.08
C ARG A 9 -20.73 5.31 13.29
N LEU A 10 -21.47 5.10 12.20
CA LEU A 10 -22.84 4.59 12.22
C LEU A 10 -22.87 3.07 12.45
N PRO A 11 -24.02 2.50 12.87
CA PRO A 11 -24.25 1.06 12.88
C PRO A 11 -23.88 0.44 11.52
N PHE A 12 -23.46 -0.84 11.53
CA PHE A 12 -22.91 -1.50 10.33
C PHE A 12 -23.82 -1.40 9.09
N GLU A 13 -25.13 -1.45 9.29
CA GLU A 13 -26.14 -1.36 8.22
C GLU A 13 -26.21 0.04 7.56
N GLU A 14 -25.78 1.08 8.28
CA GLU A 14 -25.88 2.49 7.87
C GLU A 14 -24.52 3.11 7.52
N ALA A 15 -23.42 2.46 7.92
CA ALA A 15 -22.08 2.96 7.67
C ALA A 15 -21.70 2.91 6.18
N ALA A 16 -21.10 3.99 5.69
CA ALA A 16 -20.65 4.04 4.31
C ALA A 16 -19.59 2.96 4.00
N SER A 17 -19.68 2.34 2.83
CA SER A 17 -18.69 1.36 2.37
C SER A 17 -17.37 2.03 1.96
N GLY A 18 -16.25 1.44 2.39
CA GLY A 18 -14.89 1.92 2.09
C GLY A 18 -14.01 2.16 3.31
N ALA A 19 -12.69 2.07 3.09
CA ALA A 19 -11.63 2.38 4.04
C ALA A 19 -10.40 2.88 3.26
N VAL A 20 -9.60 3.77 3.85
CA VAL A 20 -8.31 4.17 3.26
C VAL A 20 -7.32 3.02 3.41
N ALA A 21 -6.74 2.63 2.28
CA ALA A 21 -5.78 1.53 2.22
C ALA A 21 -4.53 1.81 1.38
N LEU A 22 -4.44 2.94 0.67
CA LEU A 22 -3.31 3.18 -0.25
C LEU A 22 -1.95 3.12 0.48
N GLU A 23 -1.87 3.75 1.65
CA GLU A 23 -0.66 3.81 2.47
C GLU A 23 -0.44 2.54 3.31
N THR A 24 -1.46 1.69 3.47
CA THR A 24 -1.41 0.48 4.31
C THR A 24 -1.42 -0.82 3.50
N PHE A 25 -1.61 -0.75 2.18
CA PHE A 25 -1.82 -1.91 1.33
C PHE A 25 -0.60 -2.84 1.31
N LEU A 26 0.61 -2.31 1.05
CA LEU A 26 1.82 -3.12 1.03
C LEU A 26 2.09 -3.73 2.44
N PRO A 27 2.10 -2.96 3.54
CA PRO A 27 2.26 -3.54 4.88
C PRO A 27 1.22 -4.61 5.22
N ALA A 28 -0.04 -4.43 4.82
CA ALA A 28 -1.08 -5.43 5.04
C ALA A 28 -0.83 -6.70 4.20
N ALA A 29 -0.42 -6.55 2.94
CA ALA A 29 -0.10 -7.64 2.03
C ALA A 29 1.13 -8.44 2.49
N MET A 30 2.12 -7.78 3.10
CA MET A 30 3.33 -8.41 3.65
C MET A 30 3.02 -9.46 4.72
N ARG A 31 1.90 -9.35 5.44
CA ARG A 31 1.46 -10.40 6.39
C ARG A 31 1.32 -11.78 5.73
N LEU A 32 0.94 -11.84 4.45
CA LEU A 32 0.87 -13.11 3.70
C LEU A 32 2.26 -13.67 3.39
N TYR A 33 3.23 -12.79 3.17
CA TYR A 33 4.63 -13.17 2.97
C TYR A 33 5.24 -13.69 4.28
N HIS A 34 5.11 -12.94 5.37
CA HIS A 34 5.65 -13.35 6.68
C HIS A 34 4.97 -14.60 7.24
N ALA A 35 3.70 -14.83 6.91
CA ALA A 35 3.00 -16.08 7.24
C ALA A 35 3.39 -17.27 6.34
N GLY A 36 4.31 -17.09 5.39
CA GLY A 36 4.75 -18.14 4.45
C GLY A 36 3.70 -18.56 3.42
N GLN A 37 2.60 -17.81 3.30
CA GLN A 37 1.50 -18.14 2.39
C GLN A 37 1.79 -17.72 0.94
N LEU A 38 2.59 -16.66 0.76
CA LEU A 38 3.05 -16.18 -0.54
C LEU A 38 4.55 -15.87 -0.50
N THR A 39 5.22 -16.07 -1.63
CA THR A 39 6.56 -15.51 -1.86
C THR A 39 6.47 -14.05 -2.33
N LEU A 40 7.53 -13.26 -2.15
CA LEU A 40 7.59 -11.88 -2.68
C LEU A 40 7.26 -11.77 -4.18
N PRO A 41 7.79 -12.64 -5.07
CA PRO A 41 7.42 -12.62 -6.48
C PRO A 41 5.94 -12.90 -6.74
N GLN A 42 5.30 -13.78 -5.97
CA GLN A 42 3.85 -14.02 -6.08
C GLN A 42 3.05 -12.79 -5.65
N LEU A 43 3.48 -12.13 -4.56
CA LEU A 43 2.85 -10.92 -4.05
C LEU A 43 2.88 -9.79 -5.10
N PHE A 44 4.06 -9.46 -5.63
CA PHE A 44 4.18 -8.41 -6.66
C PHE A 44 3.59 -8.80 -8.01
N ARG A 45 3.50 -10.09 -8.34
CA ARG A 45 2.74 -10.54 -9.50
C ARG A 45 1.26 -10.17 -9.36
N ALA A 46 0.67 -10.36 -8.17
CA ALA A 46 -0.72 -10.01 -7.91
C ALA A 46 -0.95 -8.49 -7.82
N MET A 47 -0.03 -7.75 -7.22
CA MET A 47 -0.18 -6.31 -6.97
C MET A 47 0.25 -5.40 -8.13
N ALA A 48 1.18 -5.84 -8.97
CA ALA A 48 1.80 -5.00 -10.00
C ALA A 48 1.69 -5.61 -11.41
N LEU A 49 2.29 -6.79 -11.64
CA LEU A 49 2.39 -7.37 -13.00
C LEU A 49 1.03 -7.71 -13.60
N ASN A 50 0.17 -8.44 -12.87
CA ASN A 50 -1.11 -8.89 -13.40
C ASN A 50 -2.10 -7.74 -13.63
N PRO A 51 -2.24 -6.74 -12.73
CA PRO A 51 -3.02 -5.55 -13.00
C PRO A 51 -2.53 -4.80 -14.26
N ALA A 52 -1.22 -4.56 -14.38
CA ALA A 52 -0.65 -3.87 -15.55
C ALA A 52 -0.96 -4.62 -16.85
N LYS A 53 -0.77 -5.95 -16.88
CA LYS A 53 -1.12 -6.79 -18.05
C LYS A 53 -2.59 -6.70 -18.43
N ARG A 54 -3.50 -6.76 -17.45
CA ARG A 54 -4.95 -6.69 -17.69
C ARG A 54 -5.39 -5.34 -18.26
N LEU A 55 -4.68 -4.27 -17.92
CA LEU A 55 -4.97 -2.92 -18.36
C LEU A 55 -4.16 -2.51 -19.60
N GLY A 56 -3.30 -3.38 -20.14
CA GLY A 56 -2.44 -3.06 -21.29
C GLY A 56 -1.36 -2.02 -20.99
N LEU A 57 -0.93 -1.93 -19.72
CA LEU A 57 0.03 -0.93 -19.25
C LEU A 57 1.48 -1.45 -19.35
N PRO A 58 2.46 -0.60 -19.70
CA PRO A 58 3.88 -0.98 -19.77
C PRO A 58 4.56 -1.19 -18.40
N GLN A 59 3.90 -0.79 -17.30
CA GLN A 59 4.32 -0.91 -15.89
C GLN A 59 4.27 -2.35 -15.35
N GLY A 60 4.53 -2.49 -14.04
CA GLY A 60 4.35 -3.74 -13.30
C GLY A 60 5.49 -4.74 -13.46
N ARG A 61 6.63 -4.30 -14.02
CA ARG A 61 7.82 -5.10 -14.27
C ARG A 61 9.08 -4.28 -14.00
N LEU A 62 10.13 -4.94 -13.54
CA LEU A 62 11.46 -4.36 -13.40
C LEU A 62 12.34 -4.92 -14.52
N ALA A 63 12.45 -4.19 -15.62
CA ALA A 63 13.22 -4.58 -16.79
C ALA A 63 13.72 -3.35 -17.55
N VAL A 64 14.80 -3.50 -18.30
CA VAL A 64 15.29 -2.44 -19.19
C VAL A 64 14.18 -2.04 -20.17
N GLY A 65 13.98 -0.73 -20.34
CA GLY A 65 12.93 -0.16 -21.19
C GLY A 65 11.51 -0.18 -20.59
N ALA A 66 11.32 -0.62 -19.35
CA ALA A 66 10.08 -0.38 -18.61
C ALA A 66 10.09 1.02 -17.97
N PRO A 67 8.93 1.65 -17.73
CA PRO A 67 8.85 2.88 -16.93
C PRO A 67 9.50 2.67 -15.57
N ALA A 68 10.22 3.69 -15.08
CA ALA A 68 10.91 3.66 -13.79
C ALA A 68 9.94 3.95 -12.62
N ASP A 69 8.86 3.16 -12.56
CA ASP A 69 7.85 3.19 -11.51
C ASP A 69 8.24 2.17 -10.43
N LEU A 70 8.86 2.65 -9.35
CA LEU A 70 9.56 1.82 -8.39
C LEU A 70 9.08 2.08 -6.96
N VAL A 71 9.17 1.06 -6.12
CA VAL A 71 9.02 1.17 -4.66
C VAL A 71 10.24 0.57 -3.99
N LEU A 72 10.84 1.34 -3.07
CA LEU A 72 11.85 0.86 -2.13
C LEU A 72 11.19 0.71 -0.78
N PHE A 73 11.32 -0.45 -0.17
CA PHE A 73 10.74 -0.75 1.13
C PHE A 73 11.64 -1.74 1.88
N ASP A 74 11.55 -1.71 3.20
CA ASP A 74 12.15 -2.71 4.06
C ASP A 74 11.06 -3.73 4.43
N PRO A 75 11.17 -5.00 3.98
CA PRO A 75 10.14 -6.01 4.20
C PRO A 75 9.94 -6.32 5.68
N ASP A 76 10.97 -6.15 6.53
CA ASP A 76 10.99 -6.66 7.90
C ASP A 76 11.06 -5.53 8.94
N ALA A 77 11.19 -4.27 8.51
CA ALA A 77 11.13 -3.13 9.42
C ALA A 77 9.75 -3.04 10.13
N PRO A 78 9.70 -3.21 11.46
CA PRO A 78 8.46 -3.13 12.20
C PRO A 78 8.06 -1.68 12.45
N PHE A 79 6.76 -1.41 12.48
CA PHE A 79 6.20 -0.15 12.92
C PHE A 79 4.80 -0.36 13.52
N VAL A 80 4.35 0.59 14.35
CA VAL A 80 2.95 0.67 14.76
C VAL A 80 2.26 1.62 13.80
N LEU A 81 1.19 1.17 13.15
CA LEU A 81 0.42 2.07 12.30
C LEU A 81 -0.35 3.06 13.18
N ASP A 82 0.01 4.33 13.06
CA ASP A 82 -0.77 5.44 13.59
C ASP A 82 -1.49 6.13 12.44
N ARG A 83 -2.83 6.06 12.43
CA ARG A 83 -3.64 6.68 11.38
C ARG A 83 -3.40 8.18 11.26
N PHE A 84 -3.01 8.87 12.33
CA PHE A 84 -2.75 10.31 12.30
C PHE A 84 -1.49 10.66 11.50
N THR A 85 -0.57 9.70 11.31
CA THR A 85 0.64 9.87 10.48
C THR A 85 0.39 9.67 8.98
N LEU A 86 -0.79 9.16 8.59
CA LEU A 86 -1.14 8.97 7.19
C LEU A 86 -1.24 10.32 6.46
N ARG A 87 -0.80 10.40 5.21
CA ARG A 87 -0.93 11.59 4.36
C ARG A 87 -2.34 11.76 3.80
N SER A 88 -3.12 10.68 3.73
CA SER A 88 -4.53 10.72 3.34
C SER A 88 -5.33 11.71 4.19
N LYS A 89 -6.26 12.43 3.54
CA LYS A 89 -7.23 13.31 4.22
C LYS A 89 -8.18 12.53 5.13
N SER A 90 -8.56 11.32 4.74
CA SER A 90 -9.37 10.42 5.57
C SER A 90 -8.49 9.50 6.40
N LYS A 91 -8.92 9.24 7.64
CA LYS A 91 -8.19 8.45 8.65
C LYS A 91 -8.89 7.12 8.98
N ASN A 92 -9.84 6.71 8.14
CA ASN A 92 -10.68 5.53 8.37
C ASN A 92 -10.01 4.20 7.94
N THR A 93 -8.88 3.88 8.56
CA THR A 93 -8.15 2.63 8.31
C THR A 93 -8.45 1.57 9.38
N PRO A 94 -8.64 0.28 9.03
CA PRO A 94 -8.89 -0.78 10.01
C PRO A 94 -7.61 -1.22 10.75
N PHE A 95 -6.46 -0.67 10.38
CA PHE A 95 -5.15 -1.09 10.87
C PHE A 95 -4.60 -0.16 11.97
N ASP A 96 -5.35 0.85 12.40
CA ASP A 96 -4.90 1.80 13.43
C ASP A 96 -4.50 1.08 14.73
N GLY A 97 -3.34 1.45 15.28
CA GLY A 97 -2.72 0.82 16.45
C GLY A 97 -2.12 -0.57 16.22
N GLN A 98 -2.23 -1.16 15.03
CA GLN A 98 -1.64 -2.48 14.76
C GLN A 98 -0.14 -2.40 14.53
N ARG A 99 0.59 -3.42 14.97
CA ARG A 99 1.98 -3.66 14.55
C ARG A 99 2.00 -4.23 13.14
N MET A 100 2.80 -3.64 12.27
CA MET A 100 2.93 -3.99 10.86
C MET A 100 4.41 -4.01 10.45
N GLU A 101 4.71 -4.65 9.33
CA GLU A 101 6.03 -4.75 8.70
C GLU A 101 5.91 -4.38 7.22
N GLY A 102 7.02 -4.21 6.49
CA GLY A 102 6.98 -3.79 5.08
C GLY A 102 6.98 -2.27 4.89
N ARG A 103 7.79 -1.54 5.67
CA ARG A 103 7.83 -0.07 5.64
C ARG A 103 8.36 0.46 4.31
N VAL A 104 7.54 1.26 3.62
CA VAL A 104 7.93 1.98 2.39
C VAL A 104 8.94 3.09 2.73
N ILE A 105 10.09 3.06 2.07
CA ILE A 105 11.19 4.03 2.21
C ILE A 105 11.17 5.06 1.08
N GLY A 106 10.71 4.67 -0.12
CA GLY A 106 10.61 5.58 -1.24
C GLY A 106 9.75 5.07 -2.38
N THR A 107 9.22 6.00 -3.16
CA THR A 107 8.43 5.71 -4.36
C THR A 107 8.88 6.62 -5.49
N TRP A 108 8.99 6.05 -6.69
CA TRP A 108 9.33 6.76 -7.92
C TRP A 108 8.23 6.55 -8.96
N VAL A 109 7.96 7.60 -9.73
CA VAL A 109 7.07 7.60 -10.89
C VAL A 109 7.86 8.19 -12.05
N ASP A 110 8.02 7.41 -13.11
CA ASP A 110 8.83 7.74 -14.29
C ASP A 110 10.24 8.24 -13.92
N GLY A 111 10.86 7.58 -12.92
CA GLY A 111 12.20 7.92 -12.42
C GLY A 111 12.26 9.12 -11.48
N ILE A 112 11.15 9.84 -11.28
CA ILE A 112 11.07 10.97 -10.34
C ILE A 112 10.63 10.45 -8.98
N ARG A 113 11.39 10.76 -7.93
CA ARG A 113 11.01 10.40 -6.56
C ARG A 113 9.83 11.24 -6.10
N VAL A 114 8.72 10.60 -5.76
CA VAL A 114 7.48 11.26 -5.29
C VAL A 114 7.20 11.01 -3.81
N PHE A 115 7.90 10.04 -3.20
CA PHE A 115 7.79 9.71 -1.78
C PHE A 115 9.15 9.29 -1.21
N GLY A 116 9.38 9.63 0.05
CA GLY A 116 10.62 9.36 0.77
C GLY A 116 11.77 10.30 0.40
N GLY A 117 12.79 10.36 1.25
CA GLY A 117 13.93 11.28 1.17
C GLY A 117 14.09 12.03 2.49
N GLU A 118 15.31 12.44 2.83
CA GLU A 118 15.51 13.43 3.90
C GLU A 118 14.88 14.76 3.47
N ALA A 119 14.30 15.47 4.43
CA ALA A 119 14.02 16.89 4.30
C ALA A 119 15.34 17.68 4.41
#